data_AF-A0A9X3F6E6-F1
#
_entry.id   AF-A0A9X3F6E6-F1
#
_cell.length_a   1.000
_cell.length_b   1.000
_cell.length_c   1.000
_cell.angle_alpha   90.00
_cell.angle_beta   90.00
_cell.angle_gamma   90.00
#
_symmetry.space_group_name_H-M   'P 1'
#
loop_
_entity.id
_entity.type
_entity.pdbx_description
1 polymer ?
#
loop_
_entity_poly.entity_id
_entity_poly.type
_entity_poly.pdbx_seq_one_letter_code
_entity_poly.pdbx_strand_id
1 'polypeptide(L)'
;MSQRINPELKKELLKFGAKDWNDCYHCGNCTATCQLTEREILFPRKAIRQAQMGLTESLASNADPWLCYYCGDCSDTCPRDANPGEIMMTLRRYLTSVYDWTGFSGMLYKSAKAHIVVMLVLFLSVVAAFLIFGGPMITELTSDGGVRLNTFAPAEIIAGIDHIVLLTLSFFLLTNMINMYYKVVLKDKTVHIPWYLYFTEIGEALLNFGTQLRFSKCNKSRMYWFGHWFLMIGYVTMFVLIIFFLSWFQTDNINVWYHPQRLIGYIITAGFLFGTIFFMIGRIRKKKQIFKHSHHSDWIFVVLLFLVAFSGILIHIFRINGLPFATYYTYVAHLAFEIPMVVTFVAFSKWSHLAYRPLAIYFSNMKKKTRELQLKSKLSVSY
;
A
#
# COMPACT_ATOMS: atom_id res chain seq x y z
N MET A 1 12.75 4.60 -32.40
CA MET A 1 11.88 3.49 -31.95
C MET A 1 10.44 3.87 -32.24
N SER A 2 9.76 3.14 -33.12
CA SER A 2 8.31 3.26 -33.29
C SER A 2 7.63 2.72 -32.03
N GLN A 3 6.75 3.52 -31.40
CA GLN A 3 5.92 3.03 -30.31
C GLN A 3 4.61 2.51 -30.87
N ARG A 4 4.17 1.33 -30.40
CA ARG A 4 2.86 0.79 -30.74
C ARG A 4 1.80 1.51 -29.92
N ILE A 5 0.85 2.15 -30.59
CA ILE A 5 -0.31 2.80 -29.96
C ILE A 5 -1.35 1.73 -29.62
N ASN A 6 -1.84 1.73 -28.38
CA ASN A 6 -2.98 0.91 -27.96
C ASN A 6 -4.26 1.75 -27.93
N PRO A 7 -5.16 1.62 -28.93
CA PRO A 7 -6.42 2.38 -28.96
C PRO A 7 -7.38 2.00 -27.83
N GLU A 8 -7.26 0.78 -27.27
CA GLU A 8 -8.12 0.28 -26.20
C GLU A 8 -7.68 0.73 -24.80
N LEU A 9 -6.56 1.46 -24.68
CA LEU A 9 -6.01 1.85 -23.38
C LEU A 9 -7.01 2.67 -22.55
N LYS A 10 -7.84 3.51 -23.19
CA LYS A 10 -8.90 4.25 -22.49
C LYS A 10 -9.88 3.29 -21.81
N LYS A 11 -10.40 2.32 -22.56
CA LYS A 11 -11.35 1.31 -22.05
C LYS A 11 -10.74 0.46 -20.95
N GLU A 12 -9.44 0.17 -21.05
CA GLU A 12 -8.71 -0.55 -20.02
C GLU A 12 -8.57 0.25 -18.73
N LEU A 13 -8.10 1.50 -18.80
CA LEU A 13 -7.90 2.37 -17.63
C LEU A 13 -9.20 2.72 -16.91
N LEU A 14 -10.34 2.79 -17.61
CA LEU A 14 -11.66 2.93 -16.97
C LEU A 14 -11.95 1.78 -15.99
N LYS A 15 -11.49 0.56 -16.28
CA LYS A 15 -11.64 -0.59 -15.37
C LYS A 15 -10.79 -0.46 -14.10
N PHE A 16 -9.75 0.36 -14.10
CA PHE A 16 -8.91 0.66 -12.93
C PHE A 16 -9.42 1.85 -12.11
N GLY A 17 -10.62 2.36 -12.42
CA GLY A 17 -11.29 3.41 -11.66
C GLY A 17 -11.06 4.83 -12.17
N ALA A 18 -10.54 4.99 -13.39
CA ALA A 18 -10.46 6.33 -13.99
C ALA A 18 -11.86 6.87 -14.30
N LYS A 19 -12.04 8.18 -14.06
CA LYS A 19 -13.12 8.98 -14.67
C LYS A 19 -12.62 9.62 -15.94
N ASP A 20 -13.48 9.98 -16.89
CA ASP A 20 -13.03 10.55 -18.17
C ASP A 20 -12.02 11.68 -17.97
N TRP A 21 -10.89 11.57 -18.67
CA TRP A 21 -9.77 12.51 -18.64
C TRP A 21 -9.49 13.12 -20.02
N ASN A 22 -10.36 12.86 -20.99
CA ASN A 22 -10.26 13.45 -22.33
C ASN A 22 -10.52 14.96 -22.32
N ASP A 23 -11.11 15.50 -21.25
CA ASP A 23 -11.23 16.95 -21.05
C ASP A 23 -9.87 17.66 -20.87
N CYS A 24 -8.81 16.91 -20.58
CA CYS A 24 -7.47 17.46 -20.47
C CYS A 24 -6.90 17.85 -21.85
N TYR A 25 -6.83 19.16 -22.07
CA TYR A 25 -6.16 19.82 -23.21
C TYR A 25 -4.67 20.18 -22.99
N HIS A 26 -4.02 19.62 -21.96
CA HIS A 26 -2.58 19.82 -21.71
C HIS A 26 -2.11 21.26 -21.45
N CYS A 27 -2.86 22.11 -20.74
CA CYS A 27 -2.40 23.47 -20.40
C CYS A 27 -1.12 23.51 -19.54
N GLY A 28 -0.86 22.49 -18.72
CA GLY A 28 0.30 22.41 -17.83
C GLY A 28 0.14 23.04 -16.44
N ASN A 29 -1.03 23.60 -16.11
CA ASN A 29 -1.28 24.15 -14.77
C ASN A 29 -1.02 23.13 -13.65
N CYS A 30 -1.41 21.87 -13.87
CA CYS A 30 -1.20 20.78 -12.92
C CYS A 30 0.29 20.48 -12.64
N THR A 31 1.17 20.73 -13.61
CA THR A 31 2.62 20.59 -13.44
C THR A 31 3.16 21.83 -12.72
N ALA A 32 2.76 23.04 -13.12
CA ALA A 32 3.22 24.29 -12.50
C ALA A 32 2.84 24.40 -11.01
N THR A 33 1.66 23.93 -10.61
CA THR A 33 1.22 23.99 -9.20
C THR A 33 1.83 22.92 -8.30
N CYS A 34 2.46 21.88 -8.86
CA CYS A 34 2.93 20.74 -8.09
C CYS A 34 4.33 20.99 -7.52
N GLN A 35 4.47 20.98 -6.20
CA GLN A 35 5.78 21.20 -5.55
C GLN A 35 6.79 20.06 -5.73
N LEU A 36 6.37 18.97 -6.37
CA LEU A 36 7.20 17.78 -6.60
C LEU A 36 7.68 17.66 -8.05
N THR A 37 7.26 18.59 -8.93
CA THR A 37 7.75 18.63 -10.30
C THR A 37 9.09 19.33 -10.39
N GLU A 38 9.95 18.80 -11.24
CA GLU A 38 11.28 19.33 -11.52
C GLU A 38 11.52 19.27 -13.04
N ARG A 39 12.66 19.78 -13.53
CA ARG A 39 12.96 19.81 -14.99
C ARG A 39 12.73 18.47 -15.70
N GLU A 40 13.10 17.37 -15.05
CA GLU A 40 13.03 16.00 -15.57
C GLU A 40 11.73 15.26 -15.19
N ILE A 41 10.98 15.80 -14.22
CA ILE A 41 9.82 15.16 -13.57
C ILE A 41 8.58 16.02 -13.84
N LEU A 42 7.85 15.69 -14.90
CA LEU A 42 6.78 16.53 -15.46
C LEU A 42 5.38 15.92 -15.27
N PHE A 43 5.09 15.44 -14.07
CA PHE A 43 3.77 14.90 -13.74
C PHE A 43 2.80 16.01 -13.28
N PRO A 44 1.48 15.78 -13.32
CA PRO A 44 0.78 14.65 -13.93
C PRO A 44 0.61 14.78 -15.46
N ARG A 45 0.91 15.95 -16.06
CA ARG A 45 0.65 16.24 -17.49
C ARG A 45 1.24 15.19 -18.45
N LYS A 46 2.52 14.84 -18.29
CA LYS A 46 3.20 13.86 -19.16
C LYS A 46 2.50 12.50 -19.15
N ALA A 47 2.17 12.00 -17.96
CA ALA A 47 1.51 10.71 -17.79
C ALA A 47 0.09 10.72 -18.39
N ILE A 48 -0.67 11.81 -18.22
CA ILE A 48 -2.00 11.97 -18.84
C ILE A 48 -1.89 11.96 -20.37
N ARG A 49 -0.88 12.65 -20.94
CA ARG A 49 -0.67 12.68 -22.39
C ARG A 49 -0.36 11.28 -22.94
N GLN A 50 0.53 10.55 -22.26
CA GLN A 50 0.86 9.17 -22.62
C GLN A 50 -0.37 8.25 -22.56
N ALA A 51 -1.23 8.44 -21.56
CA ALA A 51 -2.49 7.70 -21.43
C ALA A 51 -3.49 8.02 -22.56
N GLN A 52 -3.69 9.30 -22.90
CA GLN A 52 -4.57 9.70 -24.00
C GLN A 52 -4.07 9.23 -25.37
N MET A 53 -2.75 9.18 -25.58
CA MET A 53 -2.14 8.71 -26.83
C MET A 53 -2.02 7.18 -26.92
N GLY A 54 -2.47 6.41 -25.91
CA GLY A 54 -2.39 4.95 -25.96
C GLY A 54 -0.96 4.38 -25.80
N LEU A 55 -0.03 5.12 -25.22
CA LEU A 55 1.41 4.75 -25.16
C LEU A 55 1.73 3.84 -23.96
N THR A 56 1.30 2.59 -24.03
CA THR A 56 1.45 1.60 -22.94
C THR A 56 2.89 1.37 -22.52
N GLU A 57 3.82 1.25 -23.48
CA GLU A 57 5.25 1.04 -23.18
C GLU A 57 5.88 2.25 -22.48
N SER A 58 5.50 3.46 -22.91
CA SER A 58 5.93 4.70 -22.28
C SER A 58 5.40 4.81 -20.85
N LEU A 59 4.14 4.42 -20.60
CA LEU A 59 3.60 4.40 -19.24
C LEU A 59 4.30 3.36 -18.37
N ALA A 60 4.52 2.16 -18.88
CA ALA A 60 5.15 1.06 -18.13
C ALA A 60 6.57 1.37 -17.66
N SER A 61 7.30 2.19 -18.43
CA SER A 61 8.64 2.69 -18.11
C SER A 61 8.65 4.02 -17.34
N ASN A 62 7.46 4.61 -17.09
CA ASN A 62 7.32 5.87 -16.39
C ASN A 62 7.09 5.67 -14.88
N ALA A 63 8.02 6.14 -14.06
CA ALA A 63 7.92 6.11 -12.60
C ALA A 63 7.08 7.26 -12.02
N ASP A 64 6.76 8.29 -12.82
CA ASP A 64 6.06 9.51 -12.40
C ASP A 64 4.77 9.25 -11.57
N PRO A 65 3.89 8.28 -11.92
CA PRO A 65 2.69 8.01 -11.13
C PRO A 65 2.95 7.69 -9.66
N TRP A 66 4.10 7.08 -9.35
CA TRP A 66 4.51 6.71 -7.99
C TRP A 66 5.07 7.86 -7.18
N LEU A 67 5.56 8.92 -7.84
CA LEU A 67 6.03 10.15 -7.20
C LEU A 67 4.86 11.03 -6.71
N CYS A 68 3.65 10.79 -7.23
CA CYS A 68 2.44 11.49 -6.80
C CYS A 68 1.92 10.98 -5.44
N TYR A 69 1.66 11.91 -4.53
CA TYR A 69 1.05 11.62 -3.22
C TYR A 69 -0.47 11.84 -3.17
N TYR A 70 -1.09 12.22 -4.29
CA TYR A 70 -2.54 12.46 -4.38
C TYR A 70 -3.03 13.53 -3.40
N CYS A 71 -2.34 14.68 -3.33
CA CYS A 71 -2.75 15.81 -2.49
C CYS A 71 -3.98 16.56 -3.03
N GLY A 72 -4.29 16.44 -4.32
CA GLY A 72 -5.46 17.05 -4.95
C GLY A 72 -5.28 18.47 -5.48
N ASP A 73 -4.17 19.17 -5.18
CA ASP A 73 -3.95 20.56 -5.60
C ASP A 73 -4.07 20.75 -7.13
N CYS A 74 -3.54 19.80 -7.90
CA CYS A 74 -3.63 19.81 -9.35
C CYS A 74 -5.06 19.62 -9.89
N SER A 75 -5.94 19.00 -9.11
CA SER A 75 -7.34 18.80 -9.48
C SER A 75 -8.20 19.99 -9.09
N ASP A 76 -7.96 20.57 -7.91
CA ASP A 76 -8.63 21.81 -7.46
C ASP A 76 -8.40 22.98 -8.41
N THR A 77 -7.23 23.03 -9.04
CA THR A 77 -6.83 24.14 -9.93
C THR A 77 -7.02 23.80 -11.41
N CYS A 78 -7.61 22.65 -11.76
CA CYS A 78 -7.76 22.24 -13.15
C CYS A 78 -8.85 23.08 -13.86
N PRO A 79 -8.54 23.87 -14.90
CA PRO A 79 -9.52 24.73 -15.57
C PRO A 79 -10.57 23.96 -16.39
N ARG A 80 -10.37 22.65 -16.58
CA ARG A 80 -11.25 21.75 -17.34
C ARG A 80 -11.91 20.68 -16.47
N ASP A 81 -11.70 20.73 -15.15
CA ASP A 81 -12.14 19.69 -14.20
C ASP A 81 -11.78 18.25 -14.63
N ALA A 82 -10.64 18.09 -15.33
CA ALA A 82 -10.17 16.79 -15.84
C ALA A 82 -9.57 15.88 -14.74
N ASN A 83 -9.69 16.26 -13.46
CA ASN A 83 -9.28 15.51 -12.27
C ASN A 83 -7.92 14.78 -12.40
N PRO A 84 -6.81 15.49 -12.73
CA PRO A 84 -5.50 14.89 -12.96
C PRO A 84 -4.98 14.05 -11.80
N GLY A 85 -5.38 14.34 -10.56
CA GLY A 85 -5.04 13.54 -9.39
C GLY A 85 -5.59 12.12 -9.50
N GLU A 86 -6.84 11.94 -9.94
CA GLU A 86 -7.46 10.60 -10.05
C GLU A 86 -6.84 9.77 -11.17
N ILE A 87 -6.38 10.42 -12.24
CA ILE A 87 -5.62 9.72 -13.27
C ILE A 87 -4.29 9.20 -12.74
N MET A 88 -3.60 9.95 -11.88
CA MET A 88 -2.40 9.43 -11.21
C MET A 88 -2.71 8.24 -10.30
N MET A 89 -3.85 8.23 -9.59
CA MET A 89 -4.29 7.06 -8.82
C MET A 89 -4.56 5.85 -9.71
N THR A 90 -5.29 6.07 -10.81
CA THR A 90 -5.63 5.01 -11.77
C THR A 90 -4.37 4.43 -12.38
N LEU A 91 -3.45 5.28 -12.84
CA LEU A 91 -2.18 4.84 -13.40
C LEU A 91 -1.36 4.04 -12.39
N ARG A 92 -1.39 4.37 -11.09
CA ARG A 92 -0.75 3.51 -10.08
C ARG A 92 -1.38 2.13 -10.00
N ARG A 93 -2.71 2.02 -10.00
CA ARG A 93 -3.42 0.72 -9.99
C ARG A 93 -3.10 -0.09 -11.25
N TYR A 94 -3.13 0.56 -12.41
CA TYR A 94 -2.73 -0.04 -13.70
C TYR A 94 -1.26 -0.49 -13.67
N LEU A 95 -0.33 0.35 -13.23
CA LEU A 95 1.08 0.01 -13.16
C LEU A 95 1.38 -1.14 -12.19
N THR A 96 0.68 -1.22 -11.05
CA THR A 96 0.75 -2.41 -10.19
C THR A 96 0.41 -3.67 -10.98
N SER A 97 -0.65 -3.65 -11.81
CA SER A 97 -0.99 -4.80 -12.66
C SER A 97 -0.02 -5.06 -13.82
N VAL A 98 0.74 -4.06 -14.26
CA VAL A 98 1.79 -4.21 -15.29
C VAL A 98 3.07 -4.80 -14.70
N TYR A 99 3.36 -4.51 -13.43
CA TYR A 99 4.51 -5.06 -12.71
C TYR A 99 4.23 -6.46 -12.18
N ASP A 100 2.98 -6.77 -11.89
CA ASP A 100 2.54 -8.09 -11.50
C ASP A 100 2.45 -9.06 -12.70
N TRP A 101 3.39 -10.01 -12.74
CA TRP A 101 3.45 -11.01 -13.80
C TRP A 101 2.37 -12.11 -13.67
N THR A 102 1.74 -12.25 -12.50
CA THR A 102 0.68 -13.25 -12.26
C THR A 102 -0.67 -12.82 -12.82
N GLY A 103 -0.86 -11.52 -13.05
CA GLY A 103 -2.15 -10.92 -13.45
C GLY A 103 -3.17 -10.79 -12.31
N PHE A 104 -2.85 -11.23 -11.09
CA PHE A 104 -3.75 -11.24 -9.94
C PHE A 104 -4.16 -9.82 -9.52
N SER A 105 -3.22 -8.88 -9.47
CA SER A 105 -3.47 -7.45 -9.20
C SER A 105 -4.47 -6.87 -10.20
N GLY A 106 -4.31 -7.20 -11.47
CA GLY A 106 -5.21 -6.75 -12.54
C GLY A 106 -6.64 -7.26 -12.30
N MET A 107 -6.80 -8.52 -11.93
CA MET A 107 -8.10 -9.09 -11.58
C MET A 107 -8.75 -8.34 -10.39
N LEU A 108 -7.99 -8.14 -9.30
CA LEU A 108 -8.48 -7.49 -8.09
C LEU A 108 -8.86 -6.02 -8.31
N TYR A 109 -8.08 -5.28 -9.10
CA TYR A 109 -8.38 -3.88 -9.39
C TYR A 109 -9.51 -3.72 -10.41
N LYS A 110 -9.64 -4.61 -11.40
CA LYS A 110 -10.67 -4.46 -12.44
C LYS A 110 -12.07 -4.89 -12.00
N SER A 111 -12.19 -5.72 -10.95
CA SER A 111 -13.48 -6.28 -10.53
C SER A 111 -13.62 -6.32 -9.01
N ALA A 112 -14.57 -5.53 -8.49
CA ALA A 112 -14.96 -5.58 -7.08
C ALA A 112 -15.51 -6.96 -6.69
N LYS A 113 -16.29 -7.59 -7.58
CA LYS A 113 -16.83 -8.94 -7.37
C LYS A 113 -15.71 -9.97 -7.22
N ALA A 114 -14.71 -9.95 -8.11
CA ALA A 114 -13.58 -10.87 -8.03
C ALA A 114 -12.79 -10.68 -6.73
N HIS A 115 -12.56 -9.43 -6.31
CA HIS A 115 -11.91 -9.13 -5.05
C HIS A 115 -12.68 -9.71 -3.85
N ILE A 116 -14.00 -9.49 -3.79
CA ILE A 116 -14.86 -10.01 -2.71
C ILE A 116 -14.87 -11.55 -2.70
N VAL A 117 -14.95 -12.19 -3.88
CA VAL A 117 -14.93 -13.66 -3.98
C VAL A 117 -13.60 -14.23 -3.47
N VAL A 118 -12.47 -13.68 -3.89
CA VAL A 118 -11.15 -14.10 -3.41
C VAL A 118 -11.06 -13.94 -1.89
N MET A 119 -11.53 -12.81 -1.35
CA MET A 119 -11.54 -12.59 0.08
C MET A 119 -12.42 -13.59 0.83
N LEU A 120 -13.61 -13.87 0.31
CA LEU A 120 -14.52 -14.83 0.93
C LEU A 120 -13.93 -16.24 0.92
N VAL A 121 -13.29 -16.65 -0.18
CA VAL A 121 -12.59 -17.94 -0.26
C VAL A 121 -11.46 -18.02 0.78
N LEU A 122 -10.63 -16.98 0.90
CA LEU A 122 -9.56 -16.92 1.89
C LEU A 122 -10.13 -16.94 3.32
N PHE A 123 -11.17 -16.14 3.59
CA PHE A 123 -11.86 -16.12 4.88
C PHE A 123 -12.36 -17.52 5.26
N LEU A 124 -13.11 -18.16 4.36
CA LEU A 124 -13.67 -19.51 4.59
C LEU A 124 -12.58 -20.56 4.72
N SER A 125 -11.46 -20.43 4.01
CA SER A 125 -10.32 -21.35 4.14
C SER A 125 -9.68 -21.28 5.53
N VAL A 126 -9.58 -20.09 6.14
CA VAL A 126 -9.08 -19.93 7.50
C VAL A 126 -10.04 -20.56 8.50
N VAL A 127 -11.35 -20.29 8.35
CA VAL A 127 -12.37 -20.90 9.20
C VAL A 127 -12.31 -22.42 9.09
N ALA A 128 -12.27 -22.97 7.88
CA ALA A 128 -12.15 -24.41 7.65
C ALA A 128 -10.87 -25.00 8.25
N ALA A 129 -9.73 -24.30 8.12
CA ALA A 129 -8.46 -24.73 8.70
C ALA A 129 -8.56 -24.86 10.23
N PHE A 130 -9.18 -23.91 10.92
CA PHE A 130 -9.38 -24.00 12.37
C PHE A 130 -10.41 -25.05 12.79
N LEU A 131 -11.42 -25.34 11.96
CA LEU A 131 -12.36 -26.43 12.22
C LEU A 131 -11.71 -27.82 12.12
N ILE A 132 -10.68 -27.96 11.27
CA ILE A 132 -10.01 -29.24 11.02
C ILE A 132 -8.76 -29.41 11.91
N PHE A 133 -7.99 -28.34 12.10
CA PHE A 133 -6.67 -28.38 12.72
C PHE A 133 -6.56 -27.54 14.00
N GLY A 134 -7.62 -26.83 14.40
CA GLY A 134 -7.63 -26.09 15.66
C GLY A 134 -7.52 -27.02 16.86
N GLY A 135 -6.82 -26.56 17.90
CA GLY A 135 -6.77 -27.25 19.19
C GLY A 135 -8.16 -27.30 19.87
N PRO A 136 -8.27 -27.96 21.03
CA PRO A 136 -9.53 -28.02 21.76
C PRO A 136 -9.91 -26.64 22.35
N MET A 137 -11.18 -26.28 22.26
CA MET A 137 -11.76 -25.14 22.98
C MET A 137 -12.09 -25.56 24.41
N ILE A 138 -11.23 -25.21 25.36
CA ILE A 138 -11.41 -25.55 26.78
C ILE A 138 -12.02 -24.40 27.57
N THR A 139 -12.77 -24.71 28.63
CA THR A 139 -13.35 -23.71 29.54
C THR A 139 -12.48 -23.45 30.77
N GLU A 140 -11.44 -24.25 30.98
CA GLU A 140 -10.49 -24.07 32.08
C GLU A 140 -9.69 -22.78 31.91
N LEU A 141 -9.68 -21.96 32.96
CA LEU A 141 -8.98 -20.69 32.98
C LEU A 141 -7.54 -20.87 33.48
N THR A 142 -6.72 -19.84 33.27
CA THR A 142 -5.40 -19.71 33.91
C THR A 142 -5.57 -19.39 35.40
N SER A 143 -4.48 -19.46 36.16
CA SER A 143 -4.47 -19.04 37.58
C SER A 143 -4.93 -17.59 37.77
N ASP A 144 -4.76 -16.76 36.75
CA ASP A 144 -5.11 -15.34 36.75
C ASP A 144 -6.56 -15.09 36.28
N GLY A 145 -7.33 -16.14 35.99
CA GLY A 145 -8.70 -16.04 35.47
C GLY A 145 -8.80 -15.79 33.96
N GLY A 146 -7.69 -15.94 33.21
CA GLY A 146 -7.63 -15.72 31.77
C GLY A 146 -7.98 -16.96 30.95
N VAL A 147 -8.43 -16.76 29.71
CA VAL A 147 -8.63 -17.86 28.76
C VAL A 147 -7.29 -18.37 28.23
N ARG A 148 -7.11 -19.70 28.22
CA ARG A 148 -5.94 -20.40 27.65
C ARG A 148 -6.04 -20.43 26.13
N LEU A 149 -5.50 -19.39 25.48
CA LEU A 149 -5.57 -19.24 24.02
C LEU A 149 -4.59 -20.17 23.31
N ASN A 150 -3.40 -20.36 23.90
CA ASN A 150 -2.35 -21.18 23.29
C ASN A 150 -2.67 -22.68 23.25
N THR A 151 -3.66 -23.16 24.01
CA THR A 151 -4.17 -24.54 23.88
C THR A 151 -4.96 -24.73 22.58
N PHE A 152 -5.72 -23.71 22.16
CA PHE A 152 -6.51 -23.74 20.93
C PHE A 152 -5.67 -23.38 19.70
N ALA A 153 -4.84 -22.35 19.81
CA ALA A 153 -3.99 -21.86 18.74
C ALA A 153 -2.58 -21.58 19.27
N PRO A 154 -1.69 -22.61 19.34
CA PRO A 154 -0.34 -22.43 19.87
C PRO A 154 0.44 -21.35 19.10
N ALA A 155 1.00 -20.37 19.81
CA ALA A 155 1.70 -19.22 19.21
C ALA A 155 2.82 -19.65 18.26
N GLU A 156 3.55 -20.73 18.56
CA GLU A 156 4.64 -21.22 17.72
C GLU A 156 4.16 -21.72 16.35
N ILE A 157 3.00 -22.38 16.31
CA ILE A 157 2.40 -22.87 15.07
C ILE A 157 1.91 -21.68 14.24
N ILE A 158 1.21 -20.74 14.87
CA ILE A 158 0.69 -19.54 14.19
C ILE A 158 1.85 -18.70 13.65
N ALA A 159 2.90 -18.48 14.44
CA ALA A 159 4.11 -17.80 13.99
C ALA A 159 4.73 -18.53 12.80
N GLY A 160 4.81 -19.86 12.82
CA GLY A 160 5.30 -20.64 11.69
C GLY A 160 4.52 -20.40 10.39
N ILE A 161 3.18 -20.35 10.48
CA ILE A 161 2.30 -20.02 9.36
C ILE A 161 2.54 -18.60 8.87
N ASP A 162 2.66 -17.62 9.78
CA ASP A 162 2.92 -16.22 9.43
C ASP A 162 4.23 -16.05 8.66
N HIS A 163 5.29 -16.78 9.05
CA HIS A 163 6.56 -16.78 8.32
C HIS A 163 6.41 -17.37 6.90
N ILE A 164 5.62 -18.42 6.72
CA ILE A 164 5.35 -19.01 5.39
C ILE A 164 4.60 -18.00 4.50
N VAL A 165 3.57 -17.35 5.05
CA VAL A 165 2.81 -16.30 4.35
C VAL A 165 3.73 -15.12 4.00
N LEU A 166 4.55 -14.68 4.93
CA LEU A 166 5.52 -13.60 4.73
C LEU A 166 6.51 -13.91 3.61
N LEU A 167 7.12 -15.10 3.62
CA LEU A 167 8.07 -15.52 2.58
C LEU A 167 7.39 -15.58 1.21
N THR A 168 6.18 -16.15 1.15
CA THR A 168 5.41 -16.27 -0.09
C THR A 168 5.07 -14.90 -0.68
N LEU A 169 4.53 -14.00 0.13
CA LEU A 169 4.16 -12.65 -0.33
C LEU A 169 5.38 -11.79 -0.63
N SER A 170 6.48 -11.97 0.10
CA SER A 170 7.77 -11.32 -0.19
C SER A 170 8.31 -11.77 -1.55
N PHE A 171 8.22 -13.05 -1.89
CA PHE A 171 8.61 -13.55 -3.22
C PHE A 171 7.84 -12.84 -4.34
N PHE A 172 6.51 -12.75 -4.23
CA PHE A 172 5.70 -12.03 -5.23
C PHE A 172 6.01 -10.53 -5.29
N LEU A 173 6.16 -9.88 -4.13
CA LEU A 173 6.48 -8.45 -4.09
C LEU A 173 7.87 -8.17 -4.70
N LEU A 174 8.88 -8.97 -4.35
CA LEU A 174 10.25 -8.84 -4.87
C LEU A 174 10.32 -9.08 -6.37
N THR A 175 9.65 -10.12 -6.89
CA THR A 175 9.59 -10.36 -8.34
C THR A 175 8.91 -9.20 -9.08
N ASN A 176 7.86 -8.62 -8.52
CA ASN A 176 7.21 -7.44 -9.10
C ASN A 176 8.10 -6.18 -9.03
N MET A 177 8.88 -6.00 -7.95
CA MET A 177 9.88 -4.93 -7.84
C MET A 177 10.99 -5.07 -8.90
N ILE A 178 11.48 -6.29 -9.13
CA ILE A 178 12.45 -6.59 -10.19
C ILE A 178 11.86 -6.27 -11.57
N ASN A 179 10.58 -6.61 -11.81
CA ASN A 179 9.91 -6.28 -13.06
C ASN A 179 9.75 -4.76 -13.25
N MET A 180 9.43 -4.00 -12.20
CA MET A 180 9.44 -2.54 -12.24
C MET A 180 10.84 -2.01 -12.58
N TYR A 181 11.89 -2.51 -11.93
CA TYR A 181 13.28 -2.14 -12.21
C TYR A 181 13.65 -2.42 -13.68
N TYR A 182 13.32 -3.59 -14.20
CA TYR A 182 13.55 -3.94 -15.60
C TYR A 182 12.88 -2.95 -16.56
N LYS A 183 11.59 -2.66 -16.35
CA LYS A 183 10.81 -1.78 -17.24
C LYS A 183 11.23 -0.31 -17.15
N VAL A 184 11.53 0.17 -15.95
CA VAL A 184 11.86 1.58 -15.71
C VAL A 184 13.34 1.84 -16.01
N VAL A 185 14.26 1.01 -15.54
CA VAL A 185 15.71 1.24 -15.64
C VAL A 185 16.31 0.51 -16.84
N LEU A 186 16.24 -0.82 -16.89
CA LEU A 186 17.02 -1.61 -17.87
C LEU A 186 16.54 -1.47 -19.32
N LYS A 187 15.23 -1.26 -19.54
CA LYS A 187 14.65 -1.06 -20.88
C LYS A 187 14.98 0.32 -21.45
N ASP A 188 15.31 1.31 -20.61
CA ASP A 188 15.69 2.65 -21.06
C ASP A 188 17.16 2.69 -21.49
N LYS A 189 17.42 2.45 -22.79
CA LYS A 189 18.77 2.48 -23.36
C LYS A 189 19.36 3.89 -23.53
N THR A 190 18.58 4.94 -23.25
CA THR A 190 19.07 6.33 -23.37
C THR A 190 19.93 6.75 -22.19
N VAL A 191 19.79 6.08 -21.05
CA VAL A 191 20.47 6.43 -19.79
C VAL A 191 21.25 5.22 -19.28
N HIS A 192 22.58 5.29 -19.31
CA HIS A 192 23.46 4.27 -18.74
C HIS A 192 23.89 4.72 -17.34
N ILE A 193 23.30 4.13 -16.31
CA ILE A 193 23.50 4.55 -14.91
C ILE A 193 24.86 4.04 -14.41
N PRO A 194 25.79 4.92 -14.01
CA PRO A 194 27.05 4.52 -13.37
C PRO A 194 26.82 3.72 -12.08
N TRP A 195 27.65 2.70 -11.84
CA TRP A 195 27.48 1.78 -10.71
C TRP A 195 27.48 2.48 -9.35
N TYR A 196 28.27 3.55 -9.17
CA TYR A 196 28.36 4.27 -7.90
C TYR A 196 27.04 4.97 -7.52
N LEU A 197 26.22 5.38 -8.50
CA LEU A 197 24.94 6.03 -8.24
C LEU A 197 23.94 5.10 -7.54
N TYR A 198 24.09 3.79 -7.70
CA TYR A 198 23.25 2.83 -6.98
C TYR A 198 23.48 2.92 -5.46
N PHE A 199 24.70 3.22 -5.03
CA PHE A 199 25.03 3.36 -3.62
C PHE A 199 24.78 4.77 -3.08
N THR A 200 24.93 5.81 -3.90
CA THR A 200 24.72 7.19 -3.42
C THR A 200 23.25 7.57 -3.31
N GLU A 201 22.38 7.03 -4.16
CA GLU A 201 20.96 7.43 -4.18
C GLU A 201 20.07 6.62 -3.21
N ILE A 202 20.56 5.51 -2.66
CA ILE A 202 19.76 4.63 -1.81
C ILE A 202 19.32 5.32 -0.51
N GLY A 203 20.15 6.20 0.05
CA GLY A 203 19.86 6.91 1.30
C GLY A 203 18.60 7.77 1.23
N GLU A 204 18.38 8.49 0.11
CA GLU A 204 17.17 9.29 -0.06
C GLU A 204 15.92 8.41 -0.21
N ALA A 205 16.05 7.25 -0.85
CA ALA A 205 14.97 6.29 -0.97
C ALA A 205 14.55 5.73 0.40
N LEU A 206 15.53 5.36 1.24
CA LEU A 206 15.30 4.89 2.62
C LEU A 206 14.69 5.98 3.50
N LEU A 207 15.19 7.21 3.41
CA LEU A 207 14.62 8.34 4.14
C LEU A 207 13.15 8.54 3.78
N ASN A 208 12.81 8.54 2.48
CA ASN A 208 11.43 8.71 2.03
C ASN A 208 10.55 7.47 2.29
N PHE A 209 11.14 6.28 2.36
CA PHE A 209 10.44 5.06 2.80
C PHE A 209 9.91 5.24 4.23
N GLY A 210 10.75 5.67 5.16
CA GLY A 210 10.36 5.82 6.58
C GLY A 210 9.55 7.07 6.90
N THR A 211 9.84 8.20 6.25
CA THR A 211 9.27 9.51 6.64
C THR A 211 8.22 10.05 5.67
N GLN A 212 8.28 9.64 4.40
CA GLN A 212 7.54 10.27 3.31
C GLN A 212 7.67 11.81 3.29
N LEU A 213 8.84 12.37 3.60
CA LEU A 213 9.07 13.83 3.68
C LEU A 213 8.60 14.60 2.43
N ARG A 214 8.70 14.03 1.23
CA ARG A 214 8.16 14.68 0.02
C ARG A 214 6.64 14.92 0.11
N PHE A 215 5.88 14.10 0.83
CA PHE A 215 4.44 14.32 1.02
C PHE A 215 4.15 15.58 1.87
N SER A 216 4.99 15.86 2.87
CA SER A 216 4.77 17.01 3.76
C SER A 216 4.93 18.36 3.04
N LYS A 217 5.62 18.38 1.89
CA LYS A 217 5.74 19.55 1.02
C LYS A 217 4.40 19.93 0.38
N CYS A 218 3.49 18.98 0.16
CA CYS A 218 2.20 19.30 -0.45
C CYS A 218 1.34 20.20 0.47
N ASN A 219 1.09 21.44 0.02
CA ASN A 219 0.60 22.57 0.83
C ASN A 219 -0.69 22.25 1.63
N LYS A 220 -1.64 21.53 1.01
CA LYS A 220 -2.94 21.21 1.64
C LYS A 220 -2.96 19.89 2.44
N SER A 221 -1.85 19.15 2.52
CA SER A 221 -1.85 17.78 3.05
C SER A 221 -0.93 17.53 4.23
N ARG A 222 -0.36 18.55 4.89
CA ARG A 222 0.55 18.32 6.04
C ARG A 222 -0.09 17.52 7.18
N MET A 223 -1.30 17.88 7.61
CA MET A 223 -2.03 17.12 8.64
C MET A 223 -2.42 15.71 8.16
N TYR A 224 -2.75 15.58 6.88
CA TYR A 224 -3.07 14.28 6.28
C TYR A 224 -1.83 13.38 6.23
N TRP A 225 -0.67 13.92 5.87
CA TRP A 225 0.62 13.24 5.93
C TRP A 225 0.91 12.77 7.35
N PHE A 226 0.77 13.63 8.36
CA PHE A 226 1.02 13.27 9.75
C PHE A 226 0.10 12.12 10.21
N GLY A 227 -1.20 12.21 9.94
CA GLY A 227 -2.15 11.15 10.27
C GLY A 227 -1.86 9.83 9.55
N HIS A 228 -1.51 9.89 8.26
CA HIS A 228 -1.10 8.71 7.50
C HIS A 228 0.21 8.10 8.03
N TRP A 229 1.19 8.93 8.36
CA TRP A 229 2.48 8.51 8.90
C TRP A 229 2.33 7.84 10.27
N PHE A 230 1.53 8.42 11.16
CA PHE A 230 1.20 7.82 12.47
C PHE A 230 0.51 6.46 12.31
N LEU A 231 -0.48 6.36 11.42
CA LEU A 231 -1.14 5.08 11.11
C LEU A 231 -0.12 4.05 10.61
N MET A 232 0.81 4.46 9.74
CA MET A 232 1.78 3.54 9.16
C MET A 232 2.84 3.08 10.17
N ILE A 233 3.26 3.94 11.09
CA ILE A 233 4.12 3.53 12.22
C ILE A 233 3.39 2.50 13.08
N GLY A 234 2.14 2.77 13.46
CA GLY A 234 1.34 1.81 14.22
C GLY A 234 1.26 0.45 13.51
N TYR A 235 1.08 0.46 12.18
CA TYR A 235 1.09 -0.76 11.38
C TYR A 235 2.44 -1.47 11.44
N VAL A 236 3.54 -0.79 11.12
CA VAL A 236 4.87 -1.41 11.10
C VAL A 236 5.22 -1.97 12.49
N THR A 237 4.88 -1.26 13.56
CA THR A 237 5.07 -1.77 14.93
C THR A 237 4.25 -3.04 15.16
N MET A 238 2.95 -3.05 14.80
CA MET A 238 2.14 -4.26 14.98
C MET A 238 2.64 -5.43 14.14
N PHE A 239 3.03 -5.18 12.88
CA PHE A 239 3.62 -6.18 12.01
C PHE A 239 4.90 -6.78 12.61
N VAL A 240 5.81 -5.95 13.14
CA VAL A 240 7.02 -6.42 13.80
C VAL A 240 6.68 -7.26 15.04
N LEU A 241 5.70 -6.83 15.84
CA LEU A 241 5.26 -7.57 17.01
C LEU A 241 4.68 -8.94 16.65
N ILE A 242 3.84 -9.01 15.61
CA ILE A 242 3.21 -10.26 15.17
C ILE A 242 4.27 -11.19 14.55
N ILE A 243 5.10 -10.71 13.63
CA ILE A 243 6.05 -11.58 12.93
C ILE A 243 7.18 -12.08 13.84
N PHE A 244 7.78 -11.20 14.65
CA PHE A 244 8.99 -11.53 15.40
C PHE A 244 8.77 -11.79 16.89
N PHE A 245 7.64 -11.34 17.44
CA PHE A 245 7.36 -11.37 18.88
C PHE A 245 5.97 -11.95 19.19
N LEU A 246 5.45 -12.84 18.32
CA LEU A 246 4.10 -13.37 18.50
C LEU A 246 3.92 -14.02 19.88
N SER A 247 4.85 -14.86 20.32
CA SER A 247 4.77 -15.54 21.62
C SER A 247 4.81 -14.57 22.82
N TRP A 248 5.42 -13.39 22.65
CA TRP A 248 5.38 -12.34 23.66
C TRP A 248 4.03 -11.61 23.67
N PHE A 249 3.43 -11.40 22.50
CA PHE A 249 2.16 -10.69 22.35
C PHE A 249 0.94 -11.58 22.63
N GLN A 250 0.95 -12.81 22.14
CA GLN A 250 -0.02 -13.88 22.37
C GLN A 250 0.42 -14.74 23.56
N THR A 251 0.06 -14.31 24.75
CA THR A 251 0.36 -15.01 26.00
C THR A 251 -0.90 -15.33 26.78
N ASP A 252 -0.88 -16.48 27.47
CA ASP A 252 -1.95 -16.90 28.38
C ASP A 252 -1.87 -16.15 29.73
N ASN A 253 -0.70 -15.58 30.06
CA ASN A 253 -0.50 -14.82 31.29
C ASN A 253 -1.22 -13.46 31.23
N ILE A 254 -1.90 -13.07 32.30
CA ILE A 254 -2.52 -11.74 32.37
C ILE A 254 -1.52 -10.75 32.96
N ASN A 255 -0.90 -9.96 32.09
CA ASN A 255 -0.06 -8.85 32.52
C ASN A 255 -0.89 -7.67 33.05
N VAL A 256 -0.33 -6.92 34.00
CA VAL A 256 -0.88 -5.65 34.51
C VAL A 256 -1.10 -4.64 33.37
N TRP A 257 -2.07 -3.73 33.53
CA TRP A 257 -2.52 -2.86 32.43
C TRP A 257 -1.45 -1.90 31.89
N TYR A 258 -0.47 -1.52 32.71
CA TYR A 258 0.68 -0.68 32.35
C TYR A 258 1.88 -1.48 31.82
N HIS A 259 1.75 -2.80 31.68
CA HIS A 259 2.79 -3.62 31.07
C HIS A 259 3.01 -3.20 29.60
N PRO A 260 4.26 -3.10 29.12
CA PRO A 260 4.56 -2.59 27.77
C PRO A 260 3.77 -3.29 26.65
N GLN A 261 3.60 -4.61 26.73
CA GLN A 261 2.81 -5.39 25.77
C GLN A 261 1.37 -4.85 25.61
N ARG A 262 0.69 -4.54 26.72
CA ARG A 262 -0.69 -4.02 26.70
C ARG A 262 -0.74 -2.56 26.25
N LEU A 263 0.14 -1.72 26.79
CA LEU A 263 0.18 -0.30 26.45
C LEU A 263 0.42 -0.08 24.95
N ILE A 264 1.43 -0.76 24.38
CA ILE A 264 1.73 -0.66 22.95
C ILE A 264 0.53 -1.14 22.13
N GLY A 265 -0.05 -2.30 22.48
CA GLY A 265 -1.25 -2.83 21.82
C GLY A 265 -2.44 -1.85 21.85
N TYR A 266 -2.70 -1.21 22.99
CA TYR A 266 -3.79 -0.24 23.14
C TYR A 266 -3.57 1.03 22.32
N ILE A 267 -2.37 1.61 22.37
CA ILE A 267 -2.03 2.81 21.61
C ILE A 267 -2.20 2.56 20.11
N ILE A 268 -1.67 1.43 19.62
CA ILE A 268 -1.77 1.06 18.20
C ILE A 268 -3.23 0.82 17.80
N THR A 269 -3.98 0.04 18.59
CA THR A 269 -5.39 -0.27 18.30
C THR A 269 -6.23 1.00 18.27
N ALA A 270 -6.06 1.90 19.25
CA ALA A 270 -6.75 3.19 19.27
C ALA A 270 -6.40 4.02 18.01
N GLY A 271 -5.12 4.03 17.62
CA GLY A 271 -4.66 4.69 16.39
C GLY A 271 -5.32 4.13 15.13
N PHE A 272 -5.43 2.80 15.00
CA PHE A 272 -6.11 2.17 13.85
C PHE A 272 -7.61 2.44 13.84
N LEU A 273 -8.30 2.27 14.96
CA LEU A 273 -9.74 2.51 15.03
C LEU A 273 -10.07 3.97 14.71
N PHE A 274 -9.38 4.92 15.35
CA PHE A 274 -9.56 6.34 15.06
C PHE A 274 -9.20 6.69 13.61
N GLY A 275 -8.05 6.21 13.14
CA GLY A 275 -7.55 6.48 11.79
C GLY A 275 -8.48 5.95 10.71
N THR A 276 -8.92 4.69 10.82
CA THR A 276 -9.85 4.07 9.86
C THR A 276 -11.21 4.76 9.88
N ILE A 277 -11.77 5.09 11.05
CA ILE A 277 -13.01 5.88 11.15
C ILE A 277 -12.86 7.25 10.49
N PHE A 278 -11.77 7.97 10.77
CA PHE A 278 -11.47 9.26 10.12
C PHE A 278 -11.44 9.13 8.60
N PHE A 279 -10.75 8.11 8.08
CA PHE A 279 -10.63 7.85 6.64
C PHE A 279 -11.96 7.42 5.99
N MET A 280 -12.79 6.64 6.68
CA MET A 280 -14.14 6.28 6.22
C MET A 280 -15.04 7.51 6.18
N ILE A 281 -15.14 8.27 7.28
CA ILE A 281 -15.95 9.49 7.36
C ILE A 281 -15.52 10.50 6.28
N GLY A 282 -14.21 10.67 6.07
CA GLY A 282 -13.68 11.52 5.01
C GLY A 282 -14.21 11.13 3.63
N ARG A 283 -14.18 9.84 3.30
CA ARG A 283 -14.67 9.29 2.03
C ARG A 283 -16.19 9.33 1.86
N ILE A 284 -16.96 9.23 2.95
CA ILE A 284 -18.42 9.42 2.94
C ILE A 284 -18.74 10.90 2.67
N ARG A 285 -18.08 11.80 3.41
CA ARG A 285 -18.39 13.24 3.39
C ARG A 285 -17.85 13.98 2.16
N LYS A 286 -16.77 13.50 1.55
CA LYS A 286 -16.17 14.04 0.30
C LYS A 286 -15.87 15.54 0.30
N LYS A 287 -15.68 16.15 1.48
CA LYS A 287 -15.46 17.61 1.62
C LYS A 287 -14.11 18.10 1.08
N LYS A 288 -13.07 17.26 1.14
CA LYS A 288 -11.71 17.57 0.65
C LYS A 288 -11.46 16.83 -0.66
N GLN A 289 -10.68 17.44 -1.56
CA GLN A 289 -10.38 16.86 -2.88
C GLN A 289 -9.82 15.43 -2.80
N ILE A 290 -8.92 15.18 -1.85
CA ILE A 290 -8.32 13.86 -1.57
C ILE A 290 -9.33 12.76 -1.21
N PHE A 291 -10.57 13.12 -0.86
CA PHE A 291 -11.63 12.17 -0.51
C PHE A 291 -12.77 12.12 -1.53
N LYS A 292 -12.76 12.97 -2.58
CA LYS A 292 -13.86 13.02 -3.55
C LYS A 292 -14.02 11.72 -4.33
N HIS A 293 -12.90 11.02 -4.57
CA HIS A 293 -12.87 9.76 -5.29
C HIS A 293 -12.33 8.63 -4.41
N SER A 294 -12.85 7.44 -4.63
CA SER A 294 -12.41 6.21 -3.97
C SER A 294 -12.76 5.04 -4.86
N HIS A 295 -11.86 4.07 -4.92
CA HIS A 295 -12.08 2.81 -5.62
C HIS A 295 -12.53 1.72 -4.64
N HIS A 296 -13.07 0.59 -5.09
CA HIS A 296 -13.52 -0.47 -4.16
C HIS A 296 -12.37 -0.97 -3.28
N SER A 297 -11.16 -1.07 -3.84
CA SER A 297 -9.97 -1.46 -3.05
C SER A 297 -9.56 -0.42 -2.00
N ASP A 298 -9.97 0.85 -2.11
CA ASP A 298 -9.80 1.83 -1.03
C ASP A 298 -10.73 1.55 0.15
N TRP A 299 -11.97 1.15 -0.14
CA TRP A 299 -12.98 0.83 0.88
C TRP A 299 -12.71 -0.51 1.56
N ILE A 300 -12.48 -1.56 0.78
CA ILE A 300 -12.18 -2.89 1.30
C ILE A 300 -11.00 -2.83 2.26
N PHE A 301 -9.92 -2.13 1.89
CA PHE A 301 -8.73 -2.01 2.72
C PHE A 301 -9.05 -1.36 4.08
N VAL A 302 -9.70 -0.20 4.09
CA VAL A 302 -9.98 0.53 5.32
C VAL A 302 -10.97 -0.22 6.23
N VAL A 303 -11.96 -0.89 5.65
CA VAL A 303 -12.92 -1.71 6.41
C VAL A 303 -12.24 -2.93 7.02
N LEU A 304 -11.43 -3.66 6.26
CA LEU A 304 -10.68 -4.80 6.81
C LEU A 304 -9.72 -4.37 7.92
N LEU A 305 -8.97 -3.27 7.72
CA LEU A 305 -8.07 -2.77 8.75
C LEU A 305 -8.82 -2.41 10.05
N PHE A 306 -10.03 -1.85 9.93
CA PHE A 306 -10.90 -1.61 11.07
C PHE A 306 -11.33 -2.93 11.73
N LEU A 307 -11.78 -3.91 10.95
CA LEU A 307 -12.23 -5.20 11.46
C LEU A 307 -11.11 -5.97 12.16
N VAL A 308 -9.88 -5.96 11.62
CA VAL A 308 -8.69 -6.55 12.25
C VAL A 308 -8.40 -5.85 13.58
N ALA A 309 -8.32 -4.52 13.60
CA ALA A 309 -8.07 -3.78 14.85
C ALA A 309 -9.17 -4.01 15.91
N PHE A 310 -10.43 -4.01 15.48
CA PHE A 310 -11.59 -4.19 16.35
C PHE A 310 -11.66 -5.60 16.92
N SER A 311 -11.51 -6.63 16.07
CA SER A 311 -11.46 -8.01 16.54
C SER A 311 -10.25 -8.28 17.44
N GLY A 312 -9.10 -7.66 17.17
CA GLY A 312 -7.90 -7.78 18.02
C GLY A 312 -8.12 -7.30 19.46
N ILE A 313 -8.76 -6.13 19.63
CA ILE A 313 -9.09 -5.64 20.98
C ILE A 313 -10.20 -6.46 21.64
N LEU A 314 -11.16 -6.98 20.87
CA LEU A 314 -12.18 -7.87 21.41
C LEU A 314 -11.60 -9.19 21.94
N ILE A 315 -10.65 -9.82 21.23
CA ILE A 315 -9.92 -11.00 21.74
C ILE A 315 -9.29 -10.67 23.09
N HIS A 316 -8.60 -9.53 23.18
CA HIS A 316 -7.98 -9.12 24.42
C HIS A 316 -9.00 -8.94 25.55
N ILE A 317 -10.13 -8.29 25.29
CA ILE A 317 -11.21 -8.07 26.26
C ILE A 317 -11.80 -9.42 26.72
N PHE A 318 -12.16 -10.32 25.79
CA PHE A 318 -12.76 -11.60 26.14
C PHE A 318 -11.79 -12.51 26.90
N ARG A 319 -10.50 -12.49 26.52
CA ARG A 319 -9.47 -13.30 27.18
C ARG A 319 -9.28 -12.93 28.65
N ILE A 320 -9.17 -11.64 28.95
CA ILE A 320 -8.91 -11.18 30.33
C ILE A 320 -10.14 -11.23 31.24
N ASN A 321 -11.35 -11.34 30.66
CA ASN A 321 -12.60 -11.48 31.41
C ASN A 321 -13.05 -12.94 31.52
N GLY A 322 -12.20 -13.90 31.16
CA GLY A 322 -12.50 -15.33 31.30
C GLY A 322 -13.69 -15.80 30.47
N LEU A 323 -13.84 -15.30 29.23
CA LEU A 323 -14.91 -15.69 28.29
C LEU A 323 -14.36 -16.61 27.18
N PRO A 324 -14.34 -17.95 27.36
CA PRO A 324 -13.56 -18.84 26.50
C PRO A 324 -14.08 -18.88 25.06
N PHE A 325 -15.36 -19.20 24.86
CA PHE A 325 -15.95 -19.29 23.52
C PHE A 325 -15.88 -17.97 22.76
N ALA A 326 -16.13 -16.84 23.43
CA ALA A 326 -16.01 -15.52 22.82
C ALA A 326 -14.56 -15.26 22.35
N THR A 327 -13.57 -15.66 23.15
CA THR A 327 -12.14 -15.55 22.80
C THR A 327 -11.80 -16.39 21.57
N TYR A 328 -12.17 -17.68 21.56
CA TYR A 328 -11.82 -18.59 20.46
C TYR A 328 -12.51 -18.21 19.15
N TYR A 329 -13.81 -17.92 19.15
CA TYR A 329 -14.51 -17.52 17.94
C TYR A 329 -14.01 -16.18 17.39
N THR A 330 -13.73 -15.21 18.27
CA THR A 330 -13.18 -13.92 17.83
C THR A 330 -11.76 -14.06 17.31
N TYR A 331 -10.96 -14.97 17.89
CA TYR A 331 -9.62 -15.28 17.40
C TYR A 331 -9.64 -15.83 15.97
N VAL A 332 -10.49 -16.82 15.70
CA VAL A 332 -10.68 -17.34 14.34
C VAL A 332 -11.16 -16.25 13.39
N ALA A 333 -12.12 -15.42 13.81
CA ALA A 333 -12.61 -14.31 13.00
C ALA A 333 -11.52 -13.26 12.70
N HIS A 334 -10.67 -12.94 13.67
CA HIS A 334 -9.55 -12.00 13.51
C HIS A 334 -8.59 -12.46 12.43
N LEU A 335 -8.12 -13.72 12.51
CA LEU A 335 -7.25 -14.30 11.49
C LEU A 335 -7.95 -14.43 10.13
N ALA A 336 -9.26 -14.72 10.13
CA ALA A 336 -10.06 -14.78 8.91
C ALA A 336 -10.25 -13.41 8.25
N PHE A 337 -10.12 -12.29 8.97
CA PHE A 337 -10.03 -10.95 8.38
C PHE A 337 -8.60 -10.57 7.97
N GLU A 338 -7.61 -11.00 8.74
CA GLU A 338 -6.20 -10.70 8.52
C GLU A 338 -5.66 -11.36 7.26
N ILE A 339 -5.85 -12.66 7.08
CA ILE A 339 -5.30 -13.40 5.93
C ILE A 339 -5.78 -12.83 4.59
N PRO A 340 -7.09 -12.60 4.35
CA PRO A 340 -7.54 -11.92 3.14
C PRO A 340 -6.92 -10.54 2.96
N MET A 341 -6.76 -9.76 4.04
CA MET A 341 -6.14 -8.44 3.98
C MET A 341 -4.67 -8.55 3.54
N VAL A 342 -3.88 -9.38 4.18
CA VAL A 342 -2.45 -9.48 3.90
C VAL A 342 -2.22 -10.05 2.49
N VAL A 343 -2.91 -11.13 2.13
CA VAL A 343 -2.73 -11.81 0.82
C VAL A 343 -3.15 -10.93 -0.35
N THR A 344 -4.29 -10.22 -0.26
CA THR A 344 -4.79 -9.43 -1.39
C THR A 344 -4.13 -8.05 -1.52
N PHE A 345 -3.59 -7.50 -0.42
CA PHE A 345 -3.06 -6.13 -0.42
C PHE A 345 -1.55 -6.02 -0.54
N VAL A 346 -0.75 -6.88 0.14
CA VAL A 346 0.73 -6.76 0.26
C VAL A 346 1.41 -6.66 -1.10
N ALA A 347 1.36 -7.73 -1.89
CA ALA A 347 2.09 -7.81 -3.16
C ALA A 347 1.29 -7.26 -4.35
N PHE A 348 -0.04 -7.18 -4.23
CA PHE A 348 -0.95 -7.07 -5.39
C PHE A 348 -1.88 -5.86 -5.38
N SER A 349 -1.92 -5.08 -4.29
CA SER A 349 -2.83 -3.93 -4.22
C SER A 349 -2.25 -2.77 -3.42
N LYS A 350 -3.01 -2.22 -2.46
CA LYS A 350 -2.72 -0.95 -1.81
C LYS A 350 -1.34 -0.91 -1.17
N TRP A 351 -0.87 -1.99 -0.58
CA TRP A 351 0.38 -2.01 0.17
C TRP A 351 1.63 -1.99 -0.71
N SER A 352 1.53 -2.43 -1.95
CA SER A 352 2.64 -2.46 -2.89
C SER A 352 3.24 -1.05 -3.11
N HIS A 353 2.49 0.02 -2.81
CA HIS A 353 3.00 1.39 -2.84
C HIS A 353 4.15 1.64 -1.87
N LEU A 354 4.23 0.90 -0.76
CA LEU A 354 5.32 0.96 0.21
C LEU A 354 6.66 0.59 -0.44
N ALA A 355 6.64 -0.32 -1.42
CA ALA A 355 7.81 -0.70 -2.20
C ALA A 355 8.00 0.20 -3.44
N TYR A 356 6.95 0.37 -4.25
CA TYR A 356 7.09 1.02 -5.56
C TYR A 356 7.40 2.51 -5.48
N ARG A 357 6.91 3.24 -4.47
CA ARG A 357 7.18 4.68 -4.35
C ARG A 357 8.65 4.98 -4.01
N PRO A 358 9.25 4.37 -2.99
CA PRO A 358 10.69 4.54 -2.71
C PRO A 358 11.57 4.11 -3.88
N LEU A 359 11.22 3.00 -4.56
CA LEU A 359 11.89 2.60 -5.81
C LEU A 359 11.75 3.63 -6.92
N ALA A 360 10.57 4.22 -7.11
CA ALA A 360 10.36 5.27 -8.11
C ALA A 360 11.21 6.51 -7.82
N ILE A 361 11.31 6.92 -6.55
CA ILE A 361 12.18 8.03 -6.12
C ILE A 361 13.64 7.68 -6.45
N TYR A 362 14.08 6.49 -6.05
CA TYR A 362 15.43 5.99 -6.30
C TYR A 362 15.78 5.97 -7.80
N PHE A 363 14.94 5.35 -8.63
CA PHE A 363 15.14 5.27 -10.08
C PHE A 363 15.12 6.65 -10.74
N SER A 364 14.22 7.54 -10.32
CA SER A 364 14.13 8.90 -10.83
C SER A 364 15.38 9.71 -10.51
N ASN A 365 15.90 9.60 -9.28
CA ASN A 365 17.10 10.30 -8.86
C ASN A 365 18.35 9.80 -9.60
N MET A 366 18.52 8.48 -9.74
CA MET A 366 19.65 7.91 -10.48
C MET A 366 19.64 8.36 -11.95
N LYS A 367 18.47 8.32 -12.60
CA LYS A 367 18.33 8.78 -14.00
C LYS A 367 18.62 10.27 -14.15
N LYS A 368 18.10 11.09 -13.23
CA LYS A 368 18.34 12.54 -13.20
C LYS A 368 19.84 12.84 -13.12
N LYS A 369 20.54 12.30 -12.11
CA LYS A 369 21.99 12.52 -11.95
C LYS A 369 22.80 12.02 -13.14
N THR A 370 22.41 10.88 -13.71
CA THR A 370 23.06 10.36 -14.93
C THR A 370 22.92 11.34 -16.10
N ARG A 371 21.73 11.90 -16.32
CA ARG A 371 21.49 12.89 -17.39
C ARG A 371 22.27 14.18 -17.15
N GLU A 372 22.34 14.65 -15.90
CA GLU A 372 23.16 15.81 -15.52
C GLU A 372 24.65 15.58 -15.82
N LEU A 373 25.17 14.38 -15.54
CA LEU A 373 26.55 14.01 -15.86
C LEU A 373 26.80 13.95 -17.37
N GLN A 374 25.87 13.35 -18.13
CA GLN A 374 25.95 13.30 -19.60
C GLN A 374 25.88 14.70 -20.23
N LEU A 375 25.10 15.62 -19.66
CA LEU A 375 25.05 17.01 -20.10
C LEU A 375 26.37 17.73 -19.82
N LYS A 376 26.92 17.56 -18.62
CA LYS A 376 28.24 18.13 -18.25
C LYS A 376 29.35 17.62 -19.16
N SER A 377 29.39 16.32 -19.44
CA SER A 377 30.42 15.74 -20.33
C SER A 377 30.31 16.24 -21.77
N LYS A 378 29.09 16.49 -22.27
CA LYS A 378 28.90 17.08 -23.61
C LYS A 378 29.37 18.53 -23.67
N LEU A 379 29.10 19.30 -22.63
CA LEU A 379 29.53 20.70 -22.54
C LEU A 379 31.05 20.82 -22.38
N SER A 380 31.71 19.92 -21.65
CA SER A 380 33.16 19.93 -21.44
C SER A 380 33.99 19.52 -22.66
N VAL A 381 33.38 18.87 -23.67
CA VAL A 381 34.04 18.48 -24.93
C VAL A 381 33.84 19.55 -26.03
N SER A 382 32.99 20.54 -25.77
CA SER A 382 32.67 21.62 -26.72
C SER A 382 33.52 22.89 -26.53
N TYR A 383 34.46 22.86 -25.58
CA TYR A 383 35.52 23.85 -25.34
C TYR A 383 36.86 23.13 -25.46
#